data_AF-T5AM24-F1
#
_entry.id   AF-T5AM24-F1
#
_cell.length_a   1.000
_cell.length_b   1.000
_cell.length_c   1.000
_cell.angle_alpha   90.00
_cell.angle_beta   90.00
_cell.angle_gamma   90.00
#
_symmetry.space_group_name_H-M   'P 1'
#
loop_
_entity.id
_entity.type
_entity.pdbx_description
1 polymer ?
#
loop_
_entity_poly.entity_id
_entity_poly.type
_entity_poly.pdbx_seq_one_letter_code
_entity_poly.pdbx_strand_id
1 'polypeptide(L)'
;MVHNTLFIERCEMHPEFLTGQGGSRGFGHNFERAFTKFPSGENNNAGYHRCLRYHIGDLNCAVQFEVDARFGEPETTKIDAEAEDVGLSLARLTLAETKGGGGVSKESSLAPQSAVIEAKTLLADRDWDRDLPQLWFGRVPWLMIGRHDAGLFTSVDVVDTGPRLAEWEEDSQPQLRKLATLLTQLRQAVTMFGGRNCAAIHQPGGLSGPVIYVCESKLGRRALPDDFIQHAWAPAKGATGEI
;
A
#
# COMPACT_ATOMS: atom_id res chain seq x y z
N MET A 1 2.83 -9.10 16.46
CA MET A 1 4.08 -8.31 16.50
C MET A 1 5.23 -9.21 16.12
N VAL A 2 6.26 -8.69 15.45
CA VAL A 2 7.54 -9.40 15.29
C VAL A 2 8.62 -8.49 15.84
N HIS A 3 9.28 -8.95 16.91
CA HIS A 3 10.15 -8.12 17.75
C HIS A 3 9.43 -6.84 18.18
N ASN A 4 9.86 -5.66 17.73
CA ASN A 4 9.24 -4.37 18.05
C ASN A 4 8.44 -3.75 16.88
N THR A 5 8.15 -4.54 15.85
CA THR A 5 7.45 -4.10 14.65
C THR A 5 6.01 -4.59 14.64
N LEU A 6 5.09 -3.64 14.48
CA LEU A 6 3.66 -3.89 14.26
C LEU A 6 3.42 -4.13 12.78
N PHE A 7 2.83 -5.29 12.45
CA PHE A 7 2.33 -5.60 11.12
C PHE A 7 0.82 -5.50 11.16
N ILE A 8 0.26 -4.75 10.22
CA ILE A 8 -1.17 -4.53 10.07
C ILE A 8 -1.56 -5.04 8.70
N GLU A 9 -2.48 -6.00 8.67
CA GLU A 9 -3.08 -6.52 7.44
C GLU A 9 -4.61 -6.38 7.54
N ARG A 10 -5.27 -6.36 6.39
CA ARG A 10 -6.74 -6.34 6.36
C ARG A 10 -7.26 -7.77 6.57
N CYS A 11 -8.10 -7.94 7.59
CA CYS A 11 -8.75 -9.24 7.86
C CYS A 11 -10.06 -9.35 7.07
N GLU A 12 -9.97 -9.78 5.80
CA GLU A 12 -11.15 -10.04 4.96
C GLU A 12 -11.46 -11.53 4.84
N MET A 13 -12.75 -11.88 4.98
CA MET A 13 -13.24 -13.24 4.69
C MET A 13 -13.51 -13.43 3.20
N HIS A 14 -13.96 -12.38 2.50
CA HIS A 14 -14.22 -12.39 1.06
C HIS A 14 -14.13 -10.96 0.46
N PRO A 15 -13.09 -10.66 -0.34
CA PRO A 15 -12.93 -9.35 -0.99
C PRO A 15 -14.07 -9.01 -1.96
N GLU A 16 -14.65 -10.03 -2.58
CA GLU A 16 -15.71 -9.93 -3.59
C GLU A 16 -17.01 -9.32 -3.04
N PHE A 17 -17.26 -9.35 -1.73
CA PHE A 17 -18.47 -8.80 -1.12
C PHE A 17 -18.36 -7.31 -0.77
N LEU A 18 -17.15 -6.73 -0.84
CA LEU A 18 -16.91 -5.30 -0.60
C LEU A 18 -17.02 -4.48 -1.90
N THR A 19 -16.88 -5.13 -3.05
CA THR A 19 -17.32 -4.59 -4.35
C THR A 19 -18.85 -4.69 -4.46
N GLY A 20 -19.55 -3.90 -3.64
CA GLY A 20 -20.96 -3.54 -3.71
C GLY A 20 -21.96 -4.59 -4.24
N GLN A 21 -22.85 -5.04 -3.35
CA GLN A 21 -24.25 -5.27 -3.75
C GLN A 21 -24.78 -3.96 -4.34
N GLY A 22 -24.67 -3.79 -5.66
CA GLY A 22 -25.07 -2.57 -6.36
C GLY A 22 -24.19 -2.19 -7.55
N GLY A 23 -23.86 -3.14 -8.44
CA GLY A 23 -23.71 -2.88 -9.88
C GLY A 23 -22.79 -1.74 -10.37
N SER A 24 -21.80 -1.26 -9.61
CA SER A 24 -20.79 -0.38 -10.20
C SER A 24 -19.80 -1.23 -11.01
N ARG A 25 -20.14 -1.44 -12.29
CA ARG A 25 -19.14 -1.80 -13.31
C ARG A 25 -18.19 -0.61 -13.45
N GLY A 26 -17.17 -0.53 -12.58
CA GLY A 26 -16.12 0.46 -12.70
C GLY A 26 -15.41 0.31 -14.05
N PHE A 27 -14.98 1.44 -14.63
CA PHE A 27 -14.28 1.46 -15.92
C PHE A 27 -12.75 1.39 -15.77
N GLY A 28 -12.24 1.32 -14.52
CA GLY A 28 -10.81 1.35 -14.16
C GLY A 28 -9.95 0.34 -14.92
N HIS A 29 -10.22 -0.96 -14.75
CA HIS A 29 -9.40 -1.99 -15.41
C HIS A 29 -9.34 -1.88 -16.94
N ASN A 30 -10.46 -1.47 -17.57
CA ASN A 30 -10.47 -1.26 -19.02
C ASN A 30 -9.71 0.00 -19.43
N PHE A 31 -9.77 1.05 -18.59
CA PHE A 31 -8.99 2.26 -18.76
C PHE A 31 -7.50 1.96 -18.63
N GLU A 32 -7.06 1.33 -17.54
CA GLU A 32 -5.66 0.90 -17.34
C GLU A 32 -5.18 0.10 -18.55
N ARG A 33 -5.91 -0.94 -18.97
CA ARG A 33 -5.55 -1.75 -20.14
C ARG A 33 -5.45 -0.96 -21.45
N ALA A 34 -6.22 0.12 -21.61
CA ALA A 34 -6.21 0.93 -22.80
C ALA A 34 -5.05 1.95 -22.82
N PHE A 35 -4.62 2.41 -21.63
CA PHE A 35 -3.66 3.50 -21.47
C PHE A 35 -2.29 3.07 -20.92
N THR A 36 -2.12 1.81 -20.53
CA THR A 36 -0.84 1.24 -20.09
C THR A 36 -0.38 0.10 -21.00
N LYS A 37 0.91 -0.22 -20.94
CA LYS A 37 1.51 -1.36 -21.64
C LYS A 37 2.44 -2.09 -20.69
N PHE A 38 2.41 -3.42 -20.73
CA PHE A 38 3.40 -4.22 -20.04
C PHE A 38 4.78 -4.05 -20.68
N PRO A 39 5.87 -4.15 -19.89
CA PRO A 39 7.21 -4.28 -20.41
C PRO A 39 7.33 -5.44 -21.41
N SER A 40 8.26 -5.33 -22.37
CA SER A 40 8.45 -6.36 -23.39
C SER A 40 8.80 -7.71 -22.76
N GLY A 41 8.02 -8.74 -23.06
CA GLY A 41 8.22 -10.10 -22.54
C GLY A 41 7.44 -10.43 -21.26
N GLU A 42 6.75 -9.46 -20.67
CA GLU A 42 5.84 -9.68 -19.55
C GLU A 42 4.40 -9.77 -20.06
N ASN A 43 3.76 -10.92 -19.82
CA ASN A 43 2.37 -11.15 -20.17
C ASN A 43 1.57 -11.41 -18.91
N ASN A 44 0.81 -10.40 -18.48
CA ASN A 44 -0.20 -10.49 -17.43
C ASN A 44 0.36 -10.90 -16.04
N ASN A 45 -0.38 -10.46 -15.02
CA ASN A 45 -0.52 -11.11 -13.72
C ASN A 45 0.26 -10.51 -12.53
N ALA A 46 -0.52 -10.30 -11.46
CA ALA A 46 -0.21 -9.71 -10.17
C ALA A 46 0.15 -8.20 -10.23
N GLY A 47 -0.70 -7.36 -9.65
CA GLY A 47 -0.46 -5.92 -9.52
C GLY A 47 0.95 -5.61 -9.01
N TYR A 48 1.55 -4.54 -9.50
CA TYR A 48 2.91 -4.18 -9.13
C TYR A 48 2.88 -3.41 -7.80
N HIS A 49 3.50 -3.96 -6.76
CA HIS A 49 3.49 -3.36 -5.43
C HIS A 49 4.86 -2.79 -5.05
N ARG A 50 4.86 -1.64 -4.38
CA ARG A 50 6.05 -1.04 -3.76
C ARG A 50 5.87 -0.93 -2.27
N CYS A 51 6.98 -0.89 -1.53
CA CYS A 51 6.98 -0.52 -0.13
C CYS A 51 7.91 0.67 0.09
N LEU A 52 7.38 1.76 0.63
CA LEU A 52 8.15 2.94 0.99
C LEU A 52 8.35 3.01 2.50
N ARG A 53 9.53 3.45 2.92
CA ARG A 53 9.86 3.74 4.31
C ARG A 53 9.88 5.24 4.56
N TYR A 54 9.05 5.72 5.47
CA TYR A 54 9.02 7.13 5.88
C TYR A 54 8.38 7.29 7.27
N HIS A 55 8.42 8.51 7.80
CA HIS A 55 7.88 8.81 9.12
C HIS A 55 6.40 9.20 9.09
N ILE A 56 5.63 8.70 10.06
CA ILE A 56 4.31 9.23 10.41
C ILE A 56 4.37 9.62 11.89
N GLY A 57 4.52 10.92 12.16
CA GLY A 57 4.89 11.40 13.49
C GLY A 57 6.25 10.86 13.91
N ASP A 58 6.32 10.22 15.08
CA ASP A 58 7.51 9.60 15.64
C ASP A 58 7.72 8.14 15.20
N LEU A 59 6.77 7.59 14.43
CA LEU A 59 6.83 6.20 13.95
C LEU A 59 7.60 6.10 12.64
N ASN A 60 8.51 5.13 12.55
CA ASN A 60 9.10 4.70 11.29
C ASN A 60 8.16 3.67 10.66
N CYS A 61 7.56 4.02 9.52
CA CYS A 61 6.53 3.24 8.85
C CYS A 61 7.05 2.70 7.52
N ALA A 62 6.77 1.42 7.26
CA ALA A 62 6.87 0.81 5.95
C ALA A 62 5.45 0.67 5.38
N VAL A 63 5.16 1.36 4.28
CA VAL A 63 3.82 1.42 3.67
C VAL A 63 3.87 0.77 2.30
N GLN A 64 3.09 -0.29 2.11
CA GLN A 64 2.93 -0.98 0.84
C GLN A 64 1.74 -0.41 0.07
N PHE A 65 1.88 -0.23 -1.23
CA PHE A 65 0.84 0.22 -2.14
C PHE A 65 1.04 -0.38 -3.54
N GLU A 66 -0.05 -0.49 -4.29
CA GLU A 66 -0.04 -0.87 -5.70
C GLU A 66 0.33 0.34 -6.57
N VAL A 67 0.98 0.08 -7.70
CA VAL A 67 1.32 1.07 -8.72
C VAL A 67 0.71 0.62 -10.03
N ASP A 68 -0.03 1.52 -10.68
CA ASP A 68 -0.71 1.23 -11.93
C ASP A 68 0.22 1.30 -13.13
N ALA A 69 1.12 2.29 -13.18
CA ALA A 69 2.09 2.44 -14.25
C ALA A 69 3.30 3.31 -13.88
N ARG A 70 4.17 3.55 -14.86
CA ARG A 70 5.28 4.51 -14.78
C ARG A 70 5.40 5.36 -16.04
N PHE A 71 6.03 6.52 -15.92
CA PHE A 71 6.54 7.30 -17.05
C PHE A 71 7.87 6.75 -17.59
N GLY A 72 8.05 6.83 -18.90
CA GLY A 72 9.33 6.63 -19.59
C GLY A 72 9.60 5.22 -20.13
N GLU A 73 10.47 5.16 -21.13
CA GLU A 73 11.12 3.91 -21.56
C GLU A 73 12.12 3.45 -20.47
N PRO A 74 12.44 2.15 -20.38
CA PRO A 74 13.41 1.65 -19.40
C PRO A 74 14.81 2.18 -19.71
N GLU A 75 15.11 3.41 -19.30
CA GLU A 75 16.49 3.87 -19.27
C GLU A 75 17.20 3.15 -18.12
N THR A 76 18.37 2.61 -18.42
CA THR A 76 19.32 2.04 -17.47
C THR A 76 19.93 3.15 -16.62
N THR A 77 19.12 3.80 -15.78
CA THR A 77 19.61 4.75 -14.80
C THR A 77 20.01 3.99 -13.54
N LYS A 78 21.28 4.15 -13.16
CA LYS A 78 21.84 3.61 -11.93
C LYS A 78 21.06 4.20 -10.76
N ILE A 79 20.59 3.35 -9.87
CA ILE A 79 19.79 3.70 -8.70
C ILE A 79 20.62 4.65 -7.81
N ASP A 80 20.15 5.89 -7.64
CA ASP A 80 20.61 6.74 -6.55
C ASP A 80 20.04 6.16 -5.24
N ALA A 81 20.94 5.63 -4.43
CA ALA A 81 20.68 4.82 -3.26
C ALA A 81 20.26 5.66 -2.04
N GLU A 82 19.13 6.36 -2.11
CA GLU A 82 18.55 7.07 -0.93
C GLU A 82 17.17 6.56 -0.51
N ALA A 83 16.53 5.68 -1.28
CA ALA A 83 15.41 4.87 -0.79
C ALA A 83 15.94 3.50 -0.36
N GLU A 84 16.11 3.27 0.95
CA GLU A 84 16.43 1.93 1.47
C GLU A 84 15.33 0.93 1.05
N ASP A 85 15.69 0.04 0.13
CA ASP A 85 14.82 -0.98 -0.45
C ASP A 85 14.53 -2.11 0.55
N VAL A 86 13.48 -1.89 1.34
CA VAL A 86 12.79 -2.94 2.11
C VAL A 86 11.74 -3.66 1.22
N GLY A 87 11.52 -3.16 0.00
CA GLY A 87 10.43 -3.55 -0.90
C GLY A 87 10.62 -4.92 -1.54
N LEU A 88 11.84 -5.30 -1.90
CA LEU A 88 12.12 -6.59 -2.55
C LEU A 88 11.80 -7.82 -1.68
N SER A 89 11.88 -7.68 -0.35
CA SER A 89 11.52 -8.75 0.59
C SER A 89 10.01 -8.82 0.85
N LEU A 90 9.33 -7.67 0.94
CA LEU A 90 7.88 -7.59 1.16
C LEU A 90 7.07 -7.92 -0.12
N ALA A 91 7.60 -7.60 -1.31
CA ALA A 91 6.98 -7.96 -2.59
C ALA A 91 6.96 -9.48 -2.83
N ARG A 92 7.89 -10.24 -2.22
CA ARG A 92 7.86 -11.71 -2.24
C ARG A 92 6.73 -12.29 -1.40
N LEU A 93 6.27 -11.56 -0.36
CA LEU A 93 5.17 -11.98 0.51
C LEU A 93 3.80 -11.80 -0.18
N THR A 94 3.60 -10.73 -0.94
CA THR A 94 2.35 -10.51 -1.69
C THR A 94 2.16 -11.49 -2.85
N LEU A 95 3.24 -11.92 -3.52
CA LEU A 95 3.14 -12.91 -4.61
C LEU A 95 2.85 -14.33 -4.12
N ALA A 96 3.30 -14.70 -2.91
CA ALA A 96 3.16 -16.05 -2.38
C ALA A 96 1.71 -16.44 -2.01
N GLU A 97 0.81 -15.46 -1.83
CA GLU A 97 -0.62 -15.72 -1.54
C GLU A 97 -1.44 -15.99 -2.82
N THR A 98 -0.92 -15.70 -4.01
CA THR A 98 -1.57 -16.09 -5.27
C THR A 98 -1.12 -17.50 -5.67
N LYS A 99 -2.06 -18.44 -5.82
CA LYS A 99 -1.81 -19.79 -6.37
C LYS A 99 -1.49 -19.77 -7.88
N GLY A 100 -0.59 -18.89 -8.30
CA GLY A 100 -0.04 -18.83 -9.64
C GLY A 100 1.42 -18.43 -9.51
N GLY A 101 2.34 -19.37 -9.74
CA GLY A 101 3.77 -19.14 -9.67
C GLY A 101 4.22 -18.06 -10.66
N GLY A 102 4.23 -16.81 -10.23
CA GLY A 102 4.92 -15.72 -10.89
C GLY A 102 6.37 -15.74 -10.43
N GLY A 103 7.28 -16.15 -11.31
CA GLY A 103 8.71 -16.07 -11.05
C GLY A 103 9.13 -14.62 -10.85
N VAL A 104 9.92 -14.35 -9.80
CA VAL A 104 10.58 -13.06 -9.59
C VAL A 104 11.53 -12.84 -10.77
N SER A 105 11.14 -12.00 -11.72
CA SER A 105 12.08 -11.51 -12.74
C SER A 105 13.16 -10.71 -12.04
N LYS A 106 14.41 -11.15 -12.18
CA LYS A 106 15.57 -10.60 -11.46
C LYS A 106 16.07 -9.29 -12.08
N GLU A 107 15.35 -8.73 -13.05
CA GLU A 107 15.91 -7.75 -13.97
C GLU A 107 14.83 -6.86 -14.61
N SER A 108 14.09 -6.13 -13.79
CA SER A 108 13.52 -4.86 -14.22
C SER A 108 14.15 -3.77 -13.35
N SER A 109 14.79 -2.79 -14.00
CA SER A 109 15.23 -1.60 -13.28
C SER A 109 13.97 -0.96 -12.67
N LEU A 110 13.91 -1.00 -11.33
CA LEU A 110 12.81 -0.40 -10.59
C LEU A 110 12.73 1.06 -11.01
N ALA A 111 11.59 1.48 -11.55
CA ALA A 111 11.41 2.87 -11.95
C ALA A 111 11.69 3.78 -10.73
N PRO A 112 12.32 4.94 -10.90
CA PRO A 112 12.43 5.89 -9.80
C PRO A 112 11.03 6.24 -9.27
N GLN A 113 10.90 6.50 -7.97
CA GLN A 113 9.61 6.85 -7.36
C GLN A 113 8.97 8.08 -8.01
N SER A 114 9.80 9.02 -8.50
CA SER A 114 9.38 10.20 -9.26
C SER A 114 8.66 9.90 -10.58
N ALA A 115 8.74 8.66 -11.08
CA ALA A 115 8.11 8.24 -12.33
C ALA A 115 6.82 7.43 -12.13
N VAL A 116 6.41 7.15 -10.89
CA VAL A 116 5.22 6.34 -10.57
C VAL A 116 3.94 7.12 -10.88
N ILE A 117 2.94 6.43 -11.43
CA ILE A 117 1.62 7.00 -11.72
C ILE A 117 0.49 6.09 -11.22
N GLU A 118 -0.54 6.72 -10.65
CA GLU A 118 -1.84 6.12 -10.35
C GLU A 118 -2.82 6.45 -11.49
N ALA A 119 -3.72 5.55 -11.85
CA ALA A 119 -4.76 5.73 -12.83
C ALA A 119 -6.14 5.69 -12.17
N LYS A 120 -6.94 6.74 -12.36
CA LYS A 120 -8.33 6.81 -11.85
C LYS A 120 -9.31 7.15 -12.96
N THR A 121 -10.51 6.58 -12.87
CA THR A 121 -11.63 6.94 -13.74
C THR A 121 -12.67 7.74 -12.95
N LEU A 122 -13.06 8.90 -13.48
CA LEU A 122 -13.97 9.84 -12.82
C LEU A 122 -15.11 10.24 -13.76
N LEU A 123 -16.25 10.60 -13.18
CA LEU A 123 -17.26 11.34 -13.94
C LEU A 123 -16.70 12.72 -14.32
N ALA A 124 -17.14 13.27 -15.46
CA ALA A 124 -16.57 14.49 -16.03
C ALA A 124 -16.53 15.70 -15.08
N ASP A 125 -17.49 15.80 -14.16
CA ASP A 125 -17.67 16.89 -13.21
C ASP A 125 -17.06 16.63 -11.82
N ARG A 126 -16.36 15.50 -11.62
CA ARG A 126 -15.77 15.14 -10.33
C ARG A 126 -14.30 15.50 -10.24
N ASP A 127 -13.91 16.01 -9.07
CA ASP A 127 -12.52 16.08 -8.65
C ASP A 127 -12.00 14.71 -8.18
N TRP A 128 -10.72 14.68 -7.84
CA TRP A 128 -9.99 13.51 -7.36
C TRP A 128 -9.58 13.66 -5.89
N ASP A 129 -10.16 14.60 -5.14
CA ASP A 129 -9.74 14.88 -3.76
C ASP A 129 -9.98 13.68 -2.83
N ARG A 130 -10.97 12.83 -3.16
CA ARG A 130 -11.23 11.57 -2.45
C ARG A 130 -10.06 10.59 -2.50
N ASP A 131 -9.19 10.71 -3.51
CA ASP A 131 -8.06 9.82 -3.77
C ASP A 131 -6.76 10.38 -3.14
N LEU A 132 -6.78 11.62 -2.62
CA LEU A 132 -5.64 12.27 -1.97
C LEU A 132 -4.99 11.43 -0.86
N PRO A 133 -5.75 10.78 0.06
CA PRO A 133 -5.12 9.94 1.08
C PRO A 133 -4.31 8.80 0.47
N GLN A 134 -4.84 8.11 -0.55
CA GLN A 134 -4.14 7.01 -1.22
C GLN A 134 -2.85 7.51 -1.87
N LEU A 135 -2.93 8.61 -2.62
CA LEU A 135 -1.78 9.23 -3.29
C LEU A 135 -0.73 9.71 -2.29
N TRP A 136 -1.14 10.29 -1.15
CA TRP A 136 -0.25 10.76 -0.10
C TRP A 136 0.49 9.60 0.58
N PHE A 137 -0.21 8.52 0.95
CA PHE A 137 0.43 7.34 1.56
C PHE A 137 1.36 6.62 0.56
N GLY A 138 0.98 6.55 -0.71
CA GLY A 138 1.82 5.96 -1.76
C GLY A 138 2.96 6.86 -2.25
N ARG A 139 3.00 8.14 -1.83
CA ARG A 139 3.91 9.17 -2.35
C ARG A 139 3.92 9.18 -3.88
N VAL A 140 2.73 9.11 -4.48
CA VAL A 140 2.55 8.98 -5.93
C VAL A 140 2.54 10.38 -6.57
N PRO A 141 3.57 10.74 -7.35
CA PRO A 141 3.74 12.10 -7.88
C PRO A 141 2.81 12.43 -9.06
N TRP A 142 2.24 11.41 -9.71
CA TRP A 142 1.47 11.60 -10.93
C TRP A 142 0.14 10.85 -10.87
N LEU A 143 -0.92 11.51 -11.34
CA LEU A 143 -2.24 10.93 -11.46
C LEU A 143 -2.73 11.04 -12.91
N MET A 144 -3.03 9.90 -13.53
CA MET A 144 -3.75 9.82 -14.80
C MET A 144 -5.25 9.72 -14.54
N ILE A 145 -6.02 10.63 -15.11
CA ILE A 145 -7.46 10.74 -14.91
C ILE A 145 -8.18 10.51 -16.22
N GLY A 146 -8.91 9.40 -16.31
CA GLY A 146 -9.88 9.16 -17.39
C GLY A 146 -11.24 9.72 -17.02
N ARG A 147 -11.64 10.85 -17.60
CA ARG A 147 -12.98 11.41 -17.41
C ARG A 147 -13.96 10.76 -18.36
N HIS A 148 -15.11 10.32 -17.85
CA HIS A 148 -16.11 9.63 -18.64
C HIS A 148 -17.55 10.04 -18.31
N ASP A 149 -18.44 9.82 -19.28
CA ASP A 149 -19.88 9.77 -19.07
C ASP A 149 -20.36 8.34 -19.39
N ALA A 150 -20.88 7.64 -18.39
CA ALA A 150 -21.32 6.24 -18.51
C ALA A 150 -20.33 5.28 -19.23
N GLY A 151 -19.02 5.50 -19.10
CA GLY A 151 -17.96 4.68 -19.69
C GLY A 151 -17.44 5.17 -21.04
N LEU A 152 -18.04 6.20 -21.63
CA LEU A 152 -17.48 6.91 -22.76
C LEU A 152 -16.48 7.95 -22.25
N PHE A 153 -15.19 7.69 -22.43
CA PHE A 153 -14.13 8.60 -22.02
C PHE A 153 -14.09 9.84 -22.91
N THR A 154 -14.16 11.02 -22.29
CA THR A 154 -14.19 12.32 -22.96
C THR A 154 -12.86 13.05 -22.88
N SER A 155 -12.07 12.80 -21.84
CA SER A 155 -10.69 13.29 -21.71
C SER A 155 -9.81 12.33 -20.92
N VAL A 156 -8.51 12.44 -21.17
CA VAL A 156 -7.46 11.85 -20.33
C VAL A 156 -6.48 12.94 -19.97
N ASP A 157 -6.36 13.15 -18.67
CA ASP A 157 -5.53 14.20 -18.11
C ASP A 157 -4.43 13.57 -17.25
N VAL A 158 -3.21 14.10 -17.28
CA VAL A 158 -2.17 13.70 -16.35
C VAL A 158 -1.77 14.90 -15.51
N VAL A 159 -1.81 14.73 -14.20
CA VAL A 159 -1.68 15.82 -13.23
C VAL A 159 -0.51 15.54 -12.29
N ASP A 160 0.31 16.56 -12.05
CA ASP A 160 1.27 16.59 -10.94
C ASP A 160 0.50 16.71 -9.62
N THR A 161 0.60 15.70 -8.77
CA THR A 161 -0.13 15.65 -7.50
C THR A 161 0.56 16.47 -6.41
N GLY A 162 1.84 16.80 -6.56
CA GLY A 162 2.70 17.37 -5.52
C GLY A 162 2.11 18.61 -4.85
N PRO A 163 1.71 19.65 -5.59
CA PRO A 163 1.13 20.86 -5.01
C PRO A 163 -0.13 20.57 -4.18
N ARG A 164 -1.04 19.75 -4.71
CA ARG A 164 -2.30 19.42 -4.02
C ARG A 164 -2.08 18.53 -2.80
N LEU A 165 -1.11 17.62 -2.85
CA LEU A 165 -0.73 16.79 -1.72
C LEU A 165 -0.12 17.61 -0.57
N ALA A 166 0.67 18.64 -0.90
CA ALA A 166 1.22 19.55 0.11
C ALA A 166 0.11 20.33 0.84
N GLU A 167 -0.83 20.91 0.09
CA GLU A 167 -2.02 21.56 0.66
C GLU A 167 -2.83 20.61 1.54
N TRP A 168 -3.12 19.41 1.03
CA TRP A 168 -3.87 18.40 1.76
C TRP A 168 -3.18 17.96 3.04
N GLU A 169 -1.85 17.85 3.04
CA GLU A 169 -1.07 17.49 4.22
C GLU A 169 -1.18 18.55 5.31
N GLU A 170 -1.12 19.84 4.96
CA GLU A 170 -1.31 20.95 5.89
C GLU A 170 -2.72 20.92 6.51
N ASP A 171 -3.75 20.74 5.67
CA ASP A 171 -5.15 20.67 6.11
C ASP A 171 -5.45 19.42 6.95
N SER A 172 -4.74 18.32 6.70
CA SER A 172 -4.97 17.02 7.34
C SER A 172 -4.11 16.75 8.56
N GLN A 173 -3.32 17.72 9.03
CA GLN A 173 -2.46 17.56 10.21
C GLN A 173 -3.17 17.01 11.46
N PRO A 174 -4.40 17.43 11.81
CA PRO A 174 -5.13 16.83 12.94
C PRO A 174 -5.39 15.33 12.76
N GLN A 175 -5.77 14.92 11.56
CA GLN A 175 -6.07 13.53 11.19
C GLN A 175 -4.80 12.68 11.16
N LEU A 176 -3.70 13.21 10.61
CA LEU A 176 -2.40 12.55 10.58
C LEU A 176 -1.83 12.34 11.99
N ARG A 177 -1.97 13.32 12.89
CA ARG A 177 -1.60 13.17 14.31
C ARG A 177 -2.45 12.15 15.03
N LYS A 178 -3.76 12.10 14.73
CA LYS A 178 -4.66 11.07 15.25
C LYS A 178 -4.25 9.68 14.76
N LEU A 179 -3.84 9.54 13.49
CA LEU A 179 -3.33 8.29 12.94
C LEU A 179 -2.05 7.84 13.64
N ALA A 180 -1.06 8.72 13.82
CA ALA A 180 0.17 8.41 14.55
C ALA A 180 -0.13 7.91 15.97
N THR A 181 -1.03 8.62 16.67
CA THR A 181 -1.49 8.22 18.01
C THR A 181 -2.15 6.85 18.00
N LEU A 182 -3.05 6.59 17.04
CA LEU A 182 -3.73 5.31 16.90
C LEU A 182 -2.74 4.17 16.64
N LEU A 183 -1.80 4.34 15.71
CA LEU A 183 -0.79 3.32 15.40
C LEU A 183 0.08 3.00 16.64
N THR A 184 0.45 4.01 17.42
CA THR A 184 1.15 3.82 18.70
C THR A 184 0.30 3.05 19.71
N GLN A 185 -0.98 3.38 19.85
CA GLN A 185 -1.91 2.68 20.73
C GLN A 185 -2.13 1.22 20.31
N LEU A 186 -2.28 0.95 19.00
CA LEU A 186 -2.38 -0.40 18.47
C LEU A 186 -1.13 -1.21 18.80
N ARG A 187 0.07 -0.63 18.59
CA ARG A 187 1.33 -1.29 18.95
C ARG A 187 1.39 -1.64 20.43
N GLN A 188 1.03 -0.69 21.31
CA GLN A 188 0.99 -0.91 22.75
C GLN A 188 -0.02 -1.99 23.15
N ALA A 189 -1.21 -1.98 22.56
CA ALA A 189 -2.24 -2.99 22.82
C ALA A 189 -1.75 -4.40 22.46
N VAL A 190 -1.14 -4.58 21.29
CA VAL A 190 -0.60 -5.88 20.90
C VAL A 190 0.57 -6.32 21.80
N THR A 191 1.40 -5.39 22.27
CA THR A 191 2.44 -5.68 23.26
C THR A 191 1.85 -6.15 24.59
N MET A 192 0.75 -5.55 25.08
CA MET A 192 0.05 -6.02 26.29
C MET A 192 -0.50 -7.45 26.14
N PHE A 193 -0.86 -7.86 24.92
CA PHE A 193 -1.20 -9.26 24.59
C PHE A 193 0.04 -10.15 24.36
N GLY A 194 1.22 -9.76 24.84
CA GLY A 194 2.46 -10.55 24.70
C GLY A 194 2.94 -10.68 23.25
N GLY A 195 2.57 -9.75 22.38
CA GLY A 195 2.97 -9.75 20.96
C GLY A 195 2.19 -10.72 20.06
N ARG A 196 1.17 -11.39 20.60
CA ARG A 196 0.30 -12.34 19.88
C ARG A 196 -0.52 -11.66 18.79
N ASN A 197 -1.19 -12.44 17.95
CA ASN A 197 -2.07 -11.91 16.92
C ASN A 197 -3.28 -11.22 17.57
N CYS A 198 -3.67 -10.07 17.02
CA CYS A 198 -4.85 -9.34 17.48
C CYS A 198 -5.69 -8.92 16.28
N ALA A 199 -6.99 -8.79 16.49
CA ALA A 199 -7.90 -8.15 15.55
C ALA A 199 -8.24 -6.75 16.07
N ALA A 200 -8.10 -5.75 15.21
CA ALA A 200 -8.61 -4.40 15.43
C ALA A 200 -9.95 -4.25 14.71
N ILE A 201 -11.02 -3.95 15.44
CA ILE A 201 -12.39 -3.84 14.90
C ILE A 201 -12.84 -2.40 15.07
N HIS A 202 -13.03 -1.71 13.95
CA HIS A 202 -13.64 -0.39 13.95
C HIS A 202 -15.17 -0.53 13.99
N GLN A 203 -15.78 0.01 15.04
CA GLN A 203 -17.21 0.16 15.13
C GLN A 203 -17.57 1.62 14.81
N PRO A 204 -18.30 1.87 13.68
CA PRO A 204 -18.80 3.20 13.36
C PRO A 204 -19.60 3.73 14.55
N GLY A 205 -19.30 4.96 14.97
CA GLY A 205 -19.82 5.52 16.21
C GLY A 205 -21.34 5.67 16.23
N GLY A 206 -21.94 5.34 17.37
CA GLY A 206 -23.23 5.88 17.78
C GLY A 206 -23.05 7.24 18.49
N LEU A 207 -23.85 7.53 19.51
CA LEU A 207 -23.77 8.78 20.29
C LEU A 207 -22.41 9.02 20.99
N SER A 208 -21.62 7.97 21.20
CA SER A 208 -20.32 8.03 21.89
C SER A 208 -19.10 8.20 20.96
N GLY A 209 -19.33 8.33 19.64
CA GLY A 209 -18.26 8.41 18.65
C GLY A 209 -17.68 7.04 18.25
N PRO A 210 -16.80 7.02 17.22
CA PRO A 210 -16.21 5.78 16.71
C PRO A 210 -15.25 5.16 17.71
N VAL A 211 -15.29 3.82 17.83
CA VAL A 211 -14.43 3.06 18.75
C VAL A 211 -13.67 2.00 17.95
N ILE A 212 -12.42 1.77 18.34
CA ILE A 212 -11.61 0.67 17.83
C ILE A 212 -11.36 -0.30 18.98
N TYR A 213 -11.90 -1.51 18.86
CA TYR A 213 -11.64 -2.60 19.79
C TYR A 213 -10.42 -3.38 19.35
N VAL A 214 -9.49 -3.66 20.25
CA VAL A 214 -8.36 -4.56 20.02
C VAL A 214 -8.56 -5.81 20.85
N CYS A 215 -8.74 -6.94 20.18
CA CYS A 215 -8.98 -8.24 20.80
C CYS A 215 -7.88 -9.21 20.39
N GLU A 216 -7.45 -10.08 21.30
CA GLU A 216 -6.59 -11.19 20.93
C GLU A 216 -7.30 -12.10 19.91
N SER A 217 -6.61 -12.39 18.80
CA SER A 217 -7.14 -13.27 17.76
C SER A 217 -6.86 -14.72 18.12
N LYS A 218 -7.89 -15.56 18.05
CA LYS A 218 -7.76 -17.02 18.18
C LYS A 218 -7.44 -17.70 16.85
N LEU A 219 -7.42 -16.95 15.75
CA LEU A 219 -7.06 -17.49 14.44
C LEU A 219 -5.55 -17.72 14.40
N GLY A 220 -5.14 -18.89 13.91
CA GLY A 220 -3.73 -19.22 13.70
C GLY A 220 -3.07 -18.42 12.56
N ARG A 221 -3.83 -17.59 11.83
CA ARG A 221 -3.31 -16.72 10.78
C ARG A 221 -2.46 -15.60 11.39
N ARG A 222 -1.22 -15.47 10.92
CA ARG A 222 -0.29 -14.39 11.23
C ARG A 222 -0.19 -13.47 10.03
N ALA A 223 0.09 -12.19 10.29
CA ALA A 223 0.34 -11.20 9.25
C ALA A 223 1.61 -11.50 8.43
N LEU A 224 2.52 -12.32 8.97
CA LEU A 224 3.71 -12.78 8.27
C LEU A 224 3.87 -14.30 8.45
N PRO A 225 4.26 -15.04 7.39
CA PRO A 225 4.69 -16.43 7.48
C PRO A 225 5.89 -16.63 8.41
N ASP A 226 5.92 -17.74 9.14
CA ASP A 226 6.98 -18.02 10.12
C ASP A 226 8.36 -18.20 9.47
N ASP A 227 8.43 -18.76 8.27
CA ASP A 227 9.66 -18.92 7.49
C ASP A 227 10.25 -17.56 7.08
N PHE A 228 9.40 -16.62 6.68
CA PHE A 228 9.82 -15.24 6.41
C PHE A 228 10.39 -14.57 7.67
N ILE A 229 9.69 -14.70 8.80
CA ILE A 229 10.16 -14.15 10.08
C ILE A 229 11.53 -14.74 10.44
N GLN A 230 11.68 -16.06 10.34
CA GLN A 230 12.95 -16.74 10.64
C GLN A 230 14.07 -16.28 9.72
N HIS A 231 13.80 -16.03 8.44
CA HIS A 231 14.81 -15.59 7.49
C HIS A 231 15.22 -14.14 7.71
N ALA A 232 14.25 -13.23 7.82
CA ALA A 232 14.50 -11.79 7.92
C ALA A 232 14.98 -11.34 9.31
N TRP A 233 14.67 -12.12 10.35
CA TRP A 233 15.13 -11.88 11.74
C TRP A 233 15.98 -13.03 12.30
N ALA A 234 16.68 -13.77 11.42
CA ALA A 234 17.66 -14.75 11.89
C ALA A 234 18.69 -14.04 12.78
N PRO A 235 19.03 -14.56 13.97
CA PRO A 235 20.14 -14.04 14.74
C PRO A 235 21.40 -14.10 13.86
N ALA A 236 22.13 -12.99 13.79
CA ALA A 236 23.34 -12.91 12.99
C ALA A 236 24.26 -14.08 13.38
N LYS A 237 24.63 -14.91 12.39
CA LYS A 237 25.63 -15.97 12.60
C LYS A 237 26.94 -15.29 13.00
N GLY A 238 27.25 -15.27 14.29
CA GLY A 238 28.53 -14.74 14.80
C GLY A 238 28.46 -13.88 16.07
N ALA A 239 27.29 -13.51 16.59
CA ALA A 239 27.22 -12.87 17.91
C ALA A 239 27.29 -13.93 19.03
N THR A 240 28.40 -14.67 19.09
CA THR A 240 28.81 -15.30 20.35
C THR A 240 29.22 -14.18 21.28
N GLY A 241 28.51 -14.07 22.39
CA GLY A 241 28.70 -13.01 23.37
C GLY A 241 30.12 -12.97 23.93
N GLU A 242 30.50 -11.78 24.34
CA GLU A 242 31.31 -11.62 25.54
C GLU A 242 30.51 -10.79 26.54
N ILE A 243 30.68 -11.20 27.79
CA ILE A 243 29.86 -11.02 29.00
C ILE A 243 29.65 -9.55 29.39
#